data_AF-A0A6B3GSH7-F1
#
_entry.id   AF-A0A6B3GSH7-F1
#
_cell.length_a   1.000
_cell.length_b   1.000
_cell.length_c   1.000
_cell.angle_alpha   90.00
_cell.angle_beta   90.00
_cell.angle_gamma   90.00
#
_symmetry.space_group_name_H-M   'P 1'
#
loop_
_entity.id
_entity.type
_entity.pdbx_description
1 polymer ?
#
loop_
_entity_poly.entity_id
_entity_poly.type
_entity_poly.pdbx_seq_one_letter_code
_entity_poly.pdbx_strand_id
1 'polypeptide(L)' 'GWELAEDATYAQALARWEGEVAAARKNCAARALDDTSPFMGARVTLRWIYTHMIGEYARHCGHADLIRERVDGRTGV' A
#
# COMPACT_ATOMS: atom_id res chain seq x y z
N GLY A 1 20.63 -4.83 -5.87
CA GLY A 1 19.99 -3.50 -6.06
C GLY A 1 18.48 -3.65 -5.97
N TRP A 2 17.70 -2.86 -6.72
CA TRP A 2 16.29 -3.18 -7.00
C TRP A 2 16.22 -4.15 -8.19
N GLU A 3 16.52 -5.42 -7.93
CA GLU A 3 16.47 -6.46 -8.95
C GLU A 3 15.04 -6.98 -9.10
N LEU A 4 14.53 -6.93 -10.33
CA LEU A 4 13.29 -7.59 -10.70
C LEU A 4 13.65 -8.96 -11.28
N ALA A 5 12.86 -9.98 -10.94
CA ALA A 5 12.98 -11.28 -11.60
C ALA A 5 12.72 -11.12 -13.11
N GLU A 6 13.42 -11.90 -13.94
CA GLU A 6 13.29 -11.82 -15.40
C GLU A 6 11.85 -12.07 -15.89
N ASP A 7 11.09 -12.86 -15.14
CA ASP A 7 9.70 -13.21 -15.42
C ASP A 7 8.69 -12.29 -14.72
N ALA A 8 9.13 -11.21 -14.08
CA ALA A 8 8.25 -10.30 -13.36
C ALA A 8 7.30 -9.56 -14.32
N THR A 9 6.00 -9.71 -14.08
CA THR A 9 4.92 -9.07 -14.86
C THR A 9 4.06 -8.16 -14.00
N TYR A 10 3.41 -7.19 -14.65
CA TYR A 10 2.38 -6.36 -14.01
C TYR A 10 1.25 -7.22 -13.42
N ALA A 11 0.81 -8.26 -14.13
CA ALA A 11 -0.27 -9.13 -13.68
C ALA A 11 0.07 -9.86 -12.37
N GLN A 12 1.31 -10.36 -12.22
CA GLN A 12 1.76 -10.95 -10.96
C GLN A 12 1.84 -9.92 -9.83
N ALA A 13 2.33 -8.71 -10.12
CA ALA A 13 2.40 -7.64 -9.13
C ALA A 13 1.00 -7.22 -8.65
N LEU A 14 0.05 -7.08 -9.58
CA LEU A 14 -1.35 -6.74 -9.29
C LEU A 14 -2.02 -7.84 -8.46
N ALA A 15 -1.93 -9.10 -8.90
CA ALA A 15 -2.51 -10.23 -8.18
C ALA A 15 -1.94 -10.36 -6.75
N ARG A 16 -0.63 -10.11 -6.57
CA ARG A 16 -0.01 -10.07 -5.25
C ARG A 16 -0.60 -8.95 -4.40
N TRP A 17 -0.71 -7.74 -4.94
CA TRP A 17 -1.31 -6.61 -4.24
C TRP A 17 -2.77 -6.88 -3.83
N GLU A 18 -3.59 -7.43 -4.72
CA GLU A 18 -4.98 -7.82 -4.42
C GLU A 18 -5.04 -8.86 -3.28
N GLY A 19 -4.14 -9.84 -3.31
CA GLY A 19 -4.00 -10.85 -2.25
C GLY A 19 -3.67 -10.24 -0.89
N GLU A 20 -2.70 -9.32 -0.83
CA GLU A 20 -2.34 -8.63 0.41
C GLU A 20 -3.49 -7.77 0.94
N VAL A 21 -4.21 -7.07 0.07
CA VAL A 21 -5.41 -6.29 0.44
C VAL A 21 -6.50 -7.20 1.01
N ALA A 22 -6.76 -8.34 0.37
CA ALA A 22 -7.74 -9.31 0.84
C ALA A 22 -7.35 -9.90 2.21
N ALA A 23 -6.08 -10.25 2.39
CA ALA A 23 -5.54 -10.73 3.67
C ALA A 23 -5.67 -9.68 4.77
N ALA A 24 -5.30 -8.43 4.49
CA ALA A 24 -5.44 -7.31 5.42
C ALA A 24 -6.90 -7.09 5.85
N ARG A 25 -7.84 -7.10 4.89
CA ARG A 25 -9.28 -6.99 5.16
C ARG A 25 -9.77 -8.12 6.07
N LYS A 26 -9.39 -9.37 5.79
CA LYS A 26 -9.74 -10.53 6.62
C LYS A 26 -9.22 -10.40 8.05
N ASN A 27 -7.96 -9.97 8.20
CA ASN A 27 -7.32 -9.79 9.51
C ASN A 27 -7.98 -8.70 10.36
N CYS A 28 -8.50 -7.66 9.72
CA CYS A 28 -9.11 -6.52 10.39
C CYS A 28 -10.62 -6.67 10.59
N ALA A 29 -11.29 -7.59 9.88
CA ALA A 29 -12.75 -7.73 9.88
C ALA A 29 -13.37 -7.97 11.28
N ALA A 30 -12.64 -8.63 12.18
CA ALA A 30 -13.10 -8.94 13.53
C ALA A 30 -12.60 -7.95 14.60
N ARG A 31 -11.94 -6.85 14.20
CA ARG A 31 -11.32 -5.90 15.12
C ARG A 31 -12.07 -4.58 15.21
N ALA A 32 -12.12 -4.01 16.41
CA ALA A 32 -12.60 -2.65 16.62
C ALA A 32 -11.51 -1.64 16.21
N LEU A 33 -11.92 -0.43 15.85
CA LEU A 33 -10.98 0.63 15.46
C LEU A 33 -10.01 1.03 16.57
N ASP A 34 -10.38 0.82 17.83
CA ASP A 34 -9.56 1.16 19.00
C ASP A 34 -8.72 -0.04 19.51
N ASP A 35 -8.84 -1.22 18.88
CA ASP A 35 -7.96 -2.36 19.15
C ASP A 35 -6.51 -2.01 18.82
N THR A 36 -5.58 -2.47 19.65
CA THR A 36 -4.16 -2.09 19.52
C THR A 36 -3.25 -3.24 19.10
N SER A 37 -2.22 -2.92 18.31
CA SER A 37 -1.14 -3.82 17.90
C SER A 37 0.23 -3.18 18.17
N PRO A 38 1.28 -3.97 18.48
CA PRO A 38 2.64 -3.46 18.56
C PRO A 38 3.12 -2.96 17.19
N PHE A 39 3.81 -1.82 17.16
CA PHE A 39 4.46 -1.24 15.99
C PHE A 39 5.64 -0.37 16.44
N MET A 40 6.85 -0.68 15.97
CA MET A 40 8.08 0.10 16.24
C MET A 40 8.29 0.49 17.71
N GLY A 41 8.09 -0.45 18.63
CA GLY A 41 8.27 -0.22 20.08
C GLY A 41 7.12 0.52 20.77
N ALA A 42 6.05 0.86 20.05
CA ALA A 42 4.83 1.46 20.59
C ALA A 42 3.60 0.57 20.34
N ARG A 43 2.45 0.95 20.91
CA ARG A 43 1.14 0.38 20.55
C ARG A 43 0.37 1.40 19.71
N VAL A 44 -0.16 0.95 18.58
CA VAL A 44 -0.99 1.76 17.67
C VAL A 44 -2.38 1.14 17.55
N THR A 45 -3.41 1.97 17.39
CA THR A 45 -4.79 1.50 17.15
C THR A 45 -4.99 1.09 15.70
N LEU A 46 -5.98 0.24 15.41
CA LEU A 46 -6.37 -0.07 14.03
C LEU A 46 -6.78 1.19 13.26
N ARG A 47 -7.42 2.16 13.93
CA ARG A 47 -7.72 3.49 13.39
C ARG A 47 -6.45 4.19 12.90
N TRP A 48 -5.41 4.22 13.73
CA TRP A 48 -4.13 4.81 13.36
C TRP A 48 -3.52 4.09 12.15
N ILE A 49 -3.55 2.75 12.14
CA ILE A 49 -3.02 1.95 11.03
C ILE A 49 -3.74 2.29 9.72
N TYR A 50 -5.07 2.37 9.71
CA TYR A 50 -5.82 2.73 8.50
C TYR A 50 -5.51 4.14 8.01
N THR A 51 -5.50 5.14 8.90
CA THR A 51 -5.14 6.50 8.52
C THR A 51 -3.71 6.57 7.98
N HIS A 52 -2.77 5.85 8.60
CA HIS A 52 -1.40 5.75 8.13
C HIS A 52 -1.33 5.13 6.73
N MET A 53 -1.99 3.98 6.52
CA MET A 53 -2.00 3.30 5.22
C MET A 53 -2.64 4.15 4.12
N ILE A 54 -3.71 4.90 4.41
CA ILE A 54 -4.32 5.83 3.44
C ILE A 54 -3.31 6.91 3.02
N GLY A 55 -2.64 7.54 3.99
CA GLY A 55 -1.62 8.56 3.72
C GLY A 55 -0.44 8.00 2.92
N GLU A 56 0.03 6.81 3.30
CA GLU A 56 1.12 6.13 2.61
C GLU A 56 0.73 5.75 1.17
N TYR A 57 -0.49 5.27 0.96
CA TYR A 57 -1.00 4.95 -0.37
C TYR A 57 -1.07 6.20 -1.26
N ALA A 58 -1.61 7.31 -0.73
CA ALA A 58 -1.65 8.58 -1.44
C ALA A 58 -0.26 9.10 -1.81
N ARG A 59 0.72 8.99 -0.89
CA ARG A 59 2.12 9.35 -1.15
C ARG A 59 2.71 8.55 -2.32
N HIS A 60 2.48 7.24 -2.34
CA HIS A 60 2.96 6.38 -3.42
C HIS A 60 2.25 6.64 -4.75
N CYS A 61 0.94 6.90 -4.74
CA CYS A 61 0.22 7.33 -5.94
C CYS A 61 0.80 8.63 -6.51
N GLY A 62 1.11 9.62 -5.67
CA GLY A 62 1.77 10.85 -6.12
C GLY A 62 3.15 10.60 -6.74
N HIS A 63 3.95 9.70 -6.16
CA HIS A 63 5.24 9.32 -6.76
C HIS A 63 5.08 8.62 -8.11
N ALA A 64 4.10 7.71 -8.23
CA ALA A 64 3.80 7.01 -9.47
C ALA A 64 3.30 7.97 -10.55
N ASP A 65 2.52 8.99 -10.16
CA ASP A 65 2.07 10.03 -11.07
C ASP A 65 3.25 10.81 -11.66
N LEU A 66 4.19 11.28 -10.83
CA LEU A 66 5.41 11.95 -11.32
C LEU A 66 6.21 11.09 -12.31
N ILE A 67 6.28 9.77 -12.10
CA ILE A 67 6.93 8.86 -13.04
C ILE A 67 6.13 8.78 -14.35
N ARG A 68 4.81 8.64 -14.27
CA ARG A 68 3.92 8.62 -15.44
C ARG A 68 4.04 9.92 -16.25
N GLU A 69 3.99 11.09 -15.60
CA GLU A 69 4.15 12.40 -16.25
C GLU A 69 5.46 12.49 -17.04
N ARG A 70 6.54 11.87 -16.53
CA ARG A 70 7.84 11.82 -17.22
C ARG A 70 7.87 10.86 -18.40
N VAL A 71 7.03 9.83 -18.39
CA VAL A 71 6.93 8.85 -19.48
C VAL A 71 6.02 9.35 -20.59
N ASP A 72 4.87 9.97 -20.27
CA ASP A 72 3.86 10.34 -21.25
C ASP A 72 3.77 11.85 -21.57
N GLY A 73 4.48 12.70 -20.81
CA GLY A 73 4.54 14.15 -21.02
C GLY A 73 3.29 14.93 -20.59
N ARG A 74 2.29 14.28 -19.95
CA ARG A 74 1.06 14.91 -19.46
C ARG A 74 1.15 15.18 -17.97
N THR A 75 0.83 16.39 -17.53
CA THR A 75 0.82 16.78 -16.11
C THR A 75 -0.54 16.54 -15.45
N GLY A 76 -0.52 16.09 -14.20
CA GLY A 76 -1.70 15.85 -13.38
C GLY A 76 -2.43 14.55 -13.71
N VAL A 77 -3.40 14.21 -12.85
CA VAL A 77 -4.28 13.04 -12.96
C VAL A 77 -5.46 13.32 -13.89
#